data_AF-A0A7X7IN75-F1
#
_entry.id   AF-A0A7X7IN75-F1
#
_cell.length_a   1.000
_cell.length_b   1.000
_cell.length_c   1.000
_cell.angle_alpha   90.00
_cell.angle_beta   90.00
_cell.angle_gamma   90.00
#
_symmetry.space_group_name_H-M   'P 1'
#
loop_
_entity.id
_entity.type
_entity.pdbx_description
1 polymer ?
#
loop_
_entity_poly.entity_id
_entity_poly.type
_entity_poly.pdbx_seq_one_letter_code
_entity_poly.pdbx_strand_id
1 'polypeptide(L)'
;APLCGITIDANQGYSPCEAVHFCEEMEKNGIRPILFEQPVLKYDLAGMRFVKDHTSIPIAADESVFTSADAINVVRTGCADYINIKLMKSGIIEAMDIAAIARSANIKLMIGCMLESKLALGCAVHMVAGMGCFSHVDLDPHIEPEKEPFSGGPDYKAPFYSLSPDLPGIGCIRK
;
A
#
# COMPACT_ATOMS: atom_id res chain seq x y z
N ALA A 1 -17.37 -11.08 -9.70
CA ALA A 1 -16.34 -11.28 -10.73
C ALA A 1 -15.38 -12.38 -10.24
N PRO A 2 -15.57 -13.64 -10.68
CA PRO A 2 -14.87 -14.80 -10.10
C PRO A 2 -13.37 -14.87 -10.42
N LEU A 3 -12.86 -14.02 -11.32
CA LEU A 3 -11.45 -13.97 -11.73
C LEU A 3 -10.71 -12.75 -11.18
N CYS A 4 -11.35 -11.96 -10.32
CA CYS A 4 -10.68 -10.82 -9.69
C CYS A 4 -9.73 -11.32 -8.61
N GLY A 5 -8.52 -10.77 -8.62
CA GLY A 5 -7.60 -10.91 -7.49
C GLY A 5 -8.16 -10.25 -6.24
N ILE A 6 -7.86 -10.83 -5.08
CA ILE A 6 -8.29 -10.31 -3.78
C ILE A 6 -7.05 -9.95 -2.99
N THR A 7 -7.00 -8.74 -2.46
CA THR A 7 -6.10 -8.35 -1.37
C THR A 7 -6.88 -8.27 -0.08
N ILE A 8 -6.20 -8.51 1.04
CA ILE A 8 -6.82 -8.51 2.35
C ILE A 8 -5.99 -7.61 3.23
N ASP A 9 -6.63 -6.64 3.87
CA ASP A 9 -6.04 -5.83 4.91
C ASP A 9 -6.67 -6.23 6.25
N ALA A 10 -5.83 -6.63 7.20
CA ALA A 10 -6.29 -6.98 8.55
C ALA A 10 -6.31 -5.79 9.51
N ASN A 11 -5.67 -4.67 9.14
CA ASN A 11 -5.47 -3.50 9.98
C ASN A 11 -5.07 -3.87 11.42
N GLN A 12 -4.07 -4.75 11.55
CA GLN A 12 -3.50 -5.22 12.82
C GLN A 12 -4.45 -6.08 13.68
N GLY A 13 -5.52 -6.62 13.09
CA GLY A 13 -6.63 -7.26 13.81
C GLY A 13 -6.36 -8.65 14.39
N TYR A 14 -5.24 -9.30 14.05
CA TYR A 14 -4.95 -10.67 14.49
C TYR A 14 -3.76 -10.75 15.43
N SER A 15 -3.74 -11.78 16.29
CA SER A 15 -2.49 -12.33 16.80
C SER A 15 -1.76 -13.13 15.72
N PRO A 16 -0.44 -13.39 15.85
CA PRO A 16 0.31 -14.15 14.85
C PRO A 16 -0.28 -15.54 14.56
N CYS A 17 -0.72 -16.26 15.58
CA CYS A 17 -1.34 -17.59 15.41
C CYS A 17 -2.69 -17.52 14.70
N GLU A 18 -3.52 -16.52 15.00
CA GLU A 18 -4.81 -16.33 14.33
C GLU A 18 -4.63 -15.95 12.86
N ALA A 19 -3.63 -15.10 12.55
CA ALA A 19 -3.31 -14.72 11.18
C ALA A 19 -2.84 -15.92 10.34
N VAL A 20 -2.02 -16.82 10.91
CA VAL A 20 -1.62 -18.06 10.24
C VAL A 20 -2.83 -18.96 10.03
N HIS A 21 -3.65 -19.15 11.06
CA HIS A 21 -4.86 -19.96 10.95
C HIS A 21 -5.82 -19.43 9.86
N PHE A 22 -5.99 -18.10 9.77
CA PHE A 22 -6.76 -17.46 8.72
C PHE A 22 -6.21 -17.76 7.32
N CYS A 23 -4.89 -17.67 7.13
CA CYS A 23 -4.25 -18.01 5.87
C CYS A 23 -4.49 -19.49 5.49
N GLU A 24 -4.31 -20.40 6.44
CA GLU A 24 -4.54 -21.84 6.22
C GLU A 24 -5.98 -22.13 5.81
N GLU A 25 -6.97 -21.52 6.47
CA GLU A 25 -8.37 -21.71 6.13
C GLU A 25 -8.71 -21.18 4.73
N MET A 26 -8.14 -20.03 4.32
CA MET A 26 -8.30 -19.55 2.95
C MET A 26 -7.72 -20.53 1.93
N GLU A 27 -6.50 -21.01 2.14
CA GLU A 27 -5.84 -21.94 1.23
C GLU A 27 -6.61 -23.27 1.13
N LYS A 28 -7.12 -23.81 2.24
CA LYS A 28 -7.96 -25.01 2.27
C LYS A 28 -9.24 -24.85 1.44
N ASN A 29 -9.81 -23.64 1.42
CA ASN A 29 -10.98 -23.31 0.63
C ASN A 29 -10.66 -22.87 -0.81
N GLY A 30 -9.40 -23.00 -1.24
CA GLY A 30 -8.96 -22.63 -2.59
C GLY A 30 -8.90 -21.13 -2.84
N ILE A 31 -8.94 -20.30 -1.79
CA ILE A 31 -8.81 -18.85 -1.86
C ILE A 31 -7.33 -18.50 -1.69
N ARG A 32 -6.76 -17.81 -2.68
CA ARG A 32 -5.37 -17.35 -2.64
C ARG A 32 -5.33 -15.84 -2.86
N PRO A 33 -5.29 -15.04 -1.78
CA PRO A 33 -5.11 -13.60 -1.89
C PRO A 33 -3.79 -13.27 -2.58
N ILE A 34 -3.76 -12.16 -3.30
CA ILE A 34 -2.55 -11.59 -3.89
C ILE A 34 -1.63 -11.04 -2.80
N LEU A 35 -2.21 -10.53 -1.71
CA LEU A 35 -1.52 -9.84 -0.64
C LEU A 35 -2.31 -9.93 0.66
N PHE A 36 -1.62 -10.05 1.78
CA PHE A 36 -2.16 -9.91 3.13
C PHE A 36 -1.44 -8.79 3.87
N GLU A 37 -2.14 -7.68 4.09
CA GLU A 37 -1.63 -6.44 4.66
C GLU A 37 -1.81 -6.39 6.16
N GLN A 38 -0.72 -5.99 6.83
CA GLN A 38 -0.58 -5.77 8.27
C GLN A 38 -1.44 -6.70 9.14
N PRO A 39 -1.20 -8.03 9.12
CA PRO A 39 -1.97 -9.00 9.90
C PRO A 39 -2.00 -8.70 11.40
N VAL A 40 -0.85 -8.30 11.95
CA VAL A 40 -0.62 -8.15 13.39
C VAL A 40 -0.25 -6.72 13.77
N LEU A 41 -0.23 -6.44 15.08
CA LEU A 41 0.12 -5.14 15.66
C LEU A 41 1.43 -4.59 15.10
N LYS A 42 1.44 -3.28 14.80
CA LYS A 42 2.54 -2.61 14.08
C LYS A 42 3.93 -2.79 14.69
N TYR A 43 4.02 -2.96 16.01
CA TYR A 43 5.28 -3.11 16.73
C TYR A 43 5.75 -4.57 16.82
N ASP A 44 4.90 -5.53 16.46
CA ASP A 44 5.20 -6.96 16.52
C ASP A 44 5.83 -7.46 15.21
N LEU A 45 7.04 -6.97 14.91
CA LEU A 45 7.78 -7.39 13.72
C LEU A 45 8.15 -8.89 13.76
N ALA A 46 8.31 -9.46 14.95
CA ALA A 46 8.53 -10.88 15.13
C ALA A 46 7.27 -11.68 14.76
N GLY A 47 6.09 -11.21 15.17
CA GLY A 47 4.80 -11.74 14.76
C GLY A 47 4.57 -11.64 13.25
N MET A 48 4.85 -10.48 12.65
CA MET A 48 4.82 -10.32 11.18
C MET A 48 5.71 -11.36 10.49
N ARG A 49 6.93 -11.53 11.00
CA ARG A 49 7.89 -12.52 10.48
C ARG A 49 7.37 -13.95 10.64
N PHE A 50 6.81 -14.26 11.80
CA PHE A 50 6.20 -15.57 12.08
C PHE A 50 5.08 -15.87 11.07
N VAL A 51 4.17 -14.93 10.84
CA VAL A 51 3.08 -15.11 9.85
C VAL A 51 3.67 -15.39 8.46
N LYS A 52 4.61 -14.54 8.01
CA LYS A 52 5.27 -14.67 6.71
C LYS A 52 5.94 -16.03 6.52
N ASP A 53 6.63 -16.55 7.55
CA ASP A 53 7.32 -17.84 7.47
C ASP A 53 6.36 -19.05 7.40
N HIS A 54 5.07 -18.88 7.71
CA HIS A 54 4.07 -19.96 7.80
C HIS A 54 2.95 -19.87 6.75
N THR A 55 3.04 -18.95 5.78
CA THR A 55 2.03 -18.80 4.71
C THR A 55 2.69 -18.64 3.35
N SER A 56 1.98 -19.04 2.28
CA SER A 56 2.40 -18.77 0.91
C SER A 56 1.92 -17.41 0.38
N ILE A 57 1.03 -16.74 1.13
CA ILE A 57 0.44 -15.45 0.78
C ILE A 57 1.45 -14.34 1.10
N PRO A 58 1.81 -13.45 0.15
CA PRO A 58 2.75 -12.37 0.42
C PRO A 58 2.24 -11.41 1.51
N ILE A 59 3.15 -10.95 2.37
CA ILE A 59 2.81 -10.03 3.48
C ILE A 59 3.20 -8.59 3.14
N ALA A 60 2.30 -7.64 3.38
CA ALA A 60 2.59 -6.20 3.32
C ALA A 60 2.68 -5.58 4.72
N ALA A 61 3.69 -4.73 4.93
CA ALA A 61 3.80 -3.87 6.10
C ALA A 61 3.21 -2.48 5.79
N ASP A 62 2.19 -2.07 6.55
CA ASP A 62 1.58 -0.74 6.49
C ASP A 62 1.88 0.03 7.77
N GLU A 63 1.14 -0.21 8.86
CA GLU A 63 1.32 0.55 10.10
C GLU A 63 2.68 0.29 10.78
N SER A 64 3.36 -0.80 10.43
CA SER A 64 4.75 -1.06 10.82
C SER A 64 5.75 -0.11 10.15
N VAL A 65 5.36 0.67 9.14
CA VAL A 65 6.27 1.57 8.40
C VAL A 65 5.67 2.96 8.25
N PHE A 66 6.22 3.94 9.00
CA PHE A 66 5.93 5.36 8.83
C PHE A 66 7.16 6.13 8.34
N THR A 67 8.35 5.65 8.69
CA THR A 67 9.63 6.30 8.42
C THR A 67 10.58 5.37 7.67
N SER A 68 11.63 5.94 7.10
CA SER A 68 12.77 5.22 6.51
C SER A 68 13.47 4.32 7.53
N ALA A 69 13.54 4.72 8.81
CA ALA A 69 14.06 3.89 9.88
C ALA A 69 13.20 2.63 10.09
N ASP A 70 11.88 2.76 10.00
CA ASP A 70 10.97 1.61 10.08
C ASP A 70 11.15 0.67 8.88
N ALA A 71 11.31 1.23 7.68
CA ALA A 71 11.61 0.45 6.48
C ALA A 71 12.92 -0.34 6.63
N ILE A 72 13.97 0.26 7.21
CA ILE A 72 15.21 -0.43 7.55
C ILE A 72 14.95 -1.57 8.54
N ASN A 73 14.09 -1.37 9.54
CA ASN A 73 13.75 -2.44 10.48
C ASN A 73 13.02 -3.60 9.79
N VAL A 74 12.07 -3.34 8.91
CA VAL A 74 11.40 -4.37 8.08
C VAL A 74 12.41 -5.13 7.22
N VAL A 75 13.37 -4.43 6.60
CA VAL A 75 14.45 -5.06 5.83
C VAL A 75 15.31 -5.97 6.71
N ARG A 76 15.71 -5.49 7.89
CA ARG A 76 16.59 -6.23 8.81
C ARG A 76 15.92 -7.48 9.38
N THR A 77 14.63 -7.44 9.66
CA THR A 77 13.88 -8.59 10.17
C THR A 77 13.41 -9.52 9.05
N GLY A 78 13.29 -8.99 7.83
CA GLY A 78 12.73 -9.70 6.68
C GLY A 78 11.24 -10.05 6.85
N CYS A 79 10.51 -9.27 7.66
CA CYS A 79 9.16 -9.62 8.13
C CYS A 79 8.03 -9.33 7.13
N ALA A 80 8.32 -8.73 5.97
CA ALA A 80 7.34 -8.46 4.93
C ALA A 80 7.93 -8.71 3.53
N ASP A 81 7.06 -8.85 2.54
CA ASP A 81 7.38 -8.95 1.11
C ASP A 81 7.11 -7.64 0.36
N TYR A 82 6.18 -6.85 0.91
CA TYR A 82 5.81 -5.52 0.43
C TYR A 82 5.89 -4.49 1.56
N ILE A 83 6.19 -3.25 1.19
CA ILE A 83 5.96 -2.08 2.04
C ILE A 83 4.85 -1.25 1.40
N ASN A 84 3.81 -0.95 2.18
CA ASN A 84 2.75 -0.01 1.79
C ASN A 84 3.14 1.41 2.17
N ILE A 85 3.42 2.22 1.16
CA ILE A 85 3.73 3.64 1.30
C ILE A 85 2.43 4.44 1.21
N LYS A 86 2.15 5.25 2.23
CA LYS A 86 1.06 6.24 2.20
C LYS A 86 1.67 7.62 2.39
N LEU A 87 1.40 8.55 1.48
CA LEU A 87 1.98 9.91 1.58
C LEU A 87 1.54 10.62 2.87
N MET A 88 0.39 10.27 3.44
CA MET A 88 -0.08 10.84 4.71
C MET A 88 0.67 10.31 5.94
N LYS A 89 1.41 9.19 5.83
CA LYS A 89 2.28 8.70 6.91
C LYS A 89 3.65 9.40 6.91
N SER A 90 4.19 9.63 5.71
CA SER A 90 5.62 9.90 5.53
C SER A 90 5.91 11.25 4.84
N GLY A 91 4.93 11.85 4.15
CA GLY A 91 5.20 12.92 3.19
C GLY A 91 6.00 12.44 1.98
N ILE A 92 6.33 13.34 1.05
CA ILE A 92 6.94 12.95 -0.24
C ILE A 92 8.39 12.50 -0.09
N ILE A 93 9.20 13.29 0.63
CA ILE A 93 10.66 13.02 0.74
C ILE A 93 10.90 11.69 1.45
N GLU A 94 10.32 11.49 2.63
CA GLU A 94 10.48 10.25 3.39
C GLU A 94 9.90 9.04 2.62
N ALA A 95 8.79 9.21 1.88
CA ALA A 95 8.24 8.16 1.04
C ALA A 95 9.21 7.74 -0.08
N MET A 96 9.94 8.69 -0.68
CA MET A 96 10.97 8.38 -1.67
C MET A 96 12.15 7.63 -1.04
N ASP A 97 12.54 7.98 0.18
CA ASP A 97 13.59 7.28 0.93
C ASP A 97 13.18 5.85 1.28
N ILE A 98 11.96 5.66 1.78
CA ILE A 98 11.37 4.33 2.04
C ILE A 98 11.37 3.49 0.76
N ALA A 99 10.94 4.07 -0.37
CA ALA A 99 10.94 3.39 -1.65
C ALA A 99 12.35 2.99 -2.12
N ALA A 100 13.35 3.85 -1.93
CA ALA A 100 14.74 3.55 -2.26
C ALA A 100 15.30 2.40 -1.41
N ILE A 101 15.02 2.39 -0.10
CA ILE A 101 15.42 1.33 0.82
C ILE A 101 14.79 -0.01 0.42
N ALA A 102 13.47 -0.03 0.21
CA ALA A 102 12.74 -1.25 -0.16
C ALA A 102 13.29 -1.86 -1.45
N ARG A 103 13.45 -1.03 -2.50
CA ARG A 103 14.00 -1.47 -3.79
C ARG A 103 15.42 -2.02 -3.67
N SER A 104 16.27 -1.36 -2.89
CA SER A 104 17.66 -1.82 -2.66
C SER A 104 17.72 -3.16 -1.92
N ALA A 105 16.69 -3.48 -1.15
CA ALA A 105 16.53 -4.73 -0.41
C ALA A 105 15.69 -5.79 -1.14
N ASN A 106 15.27 -5.54 -2.40
CA ASN A 106 14.35 -6.39 -3.16
C ASN A 106 12.98 -6.61 -2.49
N ILE A 107 12.55 -5.68 -1.64
CA ILE A 107 11.18 -5.63 -1.12
C ILE A 107 10.32 -4.88 -2.12
N LYS A 108 9.15 -5.44 -2.44
CA LYS A 108 8.23 -4.86 -3.41
C LYS A 108 7.49 -3.67 -2.81
N LEU A 109 6.99 -2.81 -3.68
CA LEU A 109 6.30 -1.60 -3.27
C LEU A 109 4.81 -1.68 -3.57
N MET A 110 4.03 -1.31 -2.56
CA MET A 110 2.63 -0.94 -2.64
C MET A 110 2.52 0.55 -2.32
N ILE A 111 1.60 1.24 -2.98
CA ILE A 111 1.16 2.57 -2.57
C ILE A 111 -0.28 2.47 -2.09
N GLY A 112 -0.61 3.20 -1.03
CA GLY A 112 -1.94 3.30 -0.47
C GLY A 112 -2.35 4.76 -0.28
N CYS A 113 -3.61 4.96 0.10
CA CYS A 113 -4.12 6.23 0.59
C CYS A 113 -4.92 6.07 1.89
N MET A 114 -5.09 7.17 2.60
CA MET A 114 -6.17 7.34 3.58
C MET A 114 -7.45 7.79 2.85
N LEU A 115 -8.46 8.24 3.60
CA LEU A 115 -9.60 8.96 3.01
C LEU A 115 -9.13 10.35 2.52
N GLU A 116 -8.68 10.42 1.27
CA GLU A 116 -7.92 11.54 0.72
C GLU A 116 -8.60 12.17 -0.51
N SER A 117 -8.67 13.51 -0.54
CA SER A 117 -9.14 14.25 -1.73
C SER A 117 -8.23 14.04 -2.94
N LYS A 118 -8.74 14.40 -4.12
CA LYS A 118 -7.98 14.38 -5.37
C LYS A 118 -6.63 15.09 -5.30
N LEU A 119 -6.44 16.08 -4.42
CA LEU A 119 -5.16 16.74 -4.21
C LEU A 119 -4.06 15.76 -3.75
N ALA A 120 -4.30 15.03 -2.67
CA ALA A 120 -3.32 14.11 -2.08
C ALA A 120 -3.17 12.84 -2.92
N LEU A 121 -4.30 12.33 -3.43
CA LEU A 121 -4.32 11.24 -4.40
C LEU A 121 -3.51 11.58 -5.66
N GLY A 122 -3.64 12.83 -6.14
CA GLY A 122 -2.87 13.36 -7.25
C GLY A 122 -1.37 13.24 -7.04
N CYS A 123 -0.87 13.59 -5.85
CA CYS A 123 0.54 13.41 -5.49
C CYS A 123 0.96 11.93 -5.54
N ALA A 124 0.15 11.02 -5.00
CA ALA A 124 0.45 9.59 -4.99
C ALA A 124 0.49 9.01 -6.40
N VAL A 125 -0.48 9.36 -7.27
CA VAL A 125 -0.50 8.91 -8.67
C VAL A 125 0.74 9.40 -9.44
N HIS A 126 1.16 10.65 -9.24
CA HIS A 126 2.39 11.18 -9.86
C HIS A 126 3.64 10.44 -9.36
N MET A 127 3.71 10.12 -8.06
CA MET A 127 4.81 9.33 -7.52
C MET A 127 4.87 7.94 -8.15
N VAL A 128 3.73 7.25 -8.28
CA VAL A 128 3.65 5.94 -8.92
C VAL A 128 4.15 5.99 -10.36
N ALA A 129 3.59 6.90 -11.15
CA ALA A 129 3.93 7.04 -12.57
C ALA A 129 5.39 7.47 -12.78
N GLY A 130 5.90 8.37 -11.94
CA GLY A 130 7.27 8.89 -12.05
C GLY A 130 8.34 7.90 -11.60
N MET A 131 8.08 7.10 -10.55
CA MET A 131 9.07 6.15 -10.04
C MET A 131 9.02 4.80 -10.75
N GLY A 132 7.86 4.37 -11.25
CA GLY A 132 7.70 3.15 -12.06
C GLY A 132 8.04 1.85 -11.33
N CYS A 133 8.06 1.85 -9.99
CA CYS A 133 8.52 0.72 -9.18
C CYS A 133 7.46 0.13 -8.25
N PHE A 134 6.22 0.59 -8.36
CA PHE A 134 5.09 0.09 -7.57
C PHE A 134 4.41 -1.06 -8.30
N SER A 135 4.30 -2.21 -7.61
CA SER A 135 3.65 -3.42 -8.13
C SER A 135 2.22 -3.60 -7.65
N HIS A 136 1.81 -2.80 -6.66
CA HIS A 136 0.45 -2.78 -6.14
C HIS A 136 0.03 -1.33 -5.88
N VAL A 137 -1.20 -0.97 -6.25
CA VAL A 137 -1.70 0.41 -6.21
C VAL A 137 -3.10 0.40 -5.61
N ASP A 138 -3.21 0.92 -4.39
CA ASP A 138 -4.44 1.09 -3.62
C ASP A 138 -4.75 2.59 -3.50
N LEU A 139 -5.21 3.16 -4.61
CA LEU A 139 -5.47 4.60 -4.77
C LEU A 139 -6.91 4.79 -5.21
N ASP A 140 -7.88 4.31 -4.44
CA ASP A 140 -9.31 4.41 -4.74
C ASP A 140 -10.11 5.04 -3.58
N PRO A 141 -9.68 6.20 -3.03
CA PRO A 141 -10.34 6.79 -1.89
C PRO A 141 -11.79 7.12 -2.26
N HIS A 142 -12.74 6.55 -1.52
CA HIS A 142 -14.15 6.79 -1.79
C HIS A 142 -14.56 8.18 -1.29
N ILE A 143 -14.63 9.15 -2.20
CA ILE A 143 -15.16 10.49 -1.92
C ILE A 143 -16.34 10.76 -2.83
N GLU A 144 -17.46 11.17 -2.22
CA GLU A 144 -18.64 11.65 -2.94
C GLU A 144 -18.25 12.81 -3.87
N PRO A 145 -18.59 12.78 -5.17
CA PRO A 145 -18.20 13.83 -6.12
C PRO A 145 -18.59 15.25 -5.69
N GLU A 146 -19.69 15.39 -4.94
CA GLU A 146 -20.19 16.66 -4.41
C GLU A 146 -19.30 17.21 -3.28
N LYS A 147 -18.61 16.33 -2.56
CA LYS A 147 -17.70 16.67 -1.45
C LYS A 147 -16.27 16.90 -1.90
N GLU A 148 -15.93 16.62 -3.16
CA GLU A 148 -14.59 16.80 -3.71
C GLU A 148 -14.26 18.30 -3.90
N PRO A 149 -13.32 18.89 -3.12
CA PRO A 149 -13.02 20.32 -3.17
C PRO A 149 -12.11 20.72 -4.34
N PHE A 150 -11.55 19.77 -5.09
CA PHE A 150 -10.65 20.05 -6.21
C PHE A 150 -11.21 19.61 -7.56
N SER A 151 -10.84 20.35 -8.60
CA SER A 151 -11.02 19.98 -10.01
C SER A 151 -9.65 19.78 -10.67
N GLY A 152 -9.63 19.31 -11.93
CA GLY A 152 -8.38 18.93 -12.61
C GLY A 152 -7.81 17.61 -12.07
N GLY A 153 -6.50 17.55 -11.87
CA GLY A 153 -5.76 16.39 -11.34
C GLY A 153 -5.71 15.19 -12.30
N PRO A 154 -5.26 14.02 -11.82
CA PRO A 154 -5.37 12.79 -12.59
C PRO A 154 -6.82 12.50 -12.97
N ASP A 155 -7.00 12.05 -14.21
CA ASP A 155 -8.28 11.48 -14.65
C ASP A 155 -8.37 10.02 -14.20
N TYR A 156 -9.54 9.60 -13.72
CA TYR A 156 -9.77 8.24 -13.25
C TYR A 156 -10.86 7.59 -14.09
N LYS A 157 -10.46 6.56 -14.84
CA LYS A 157 -11.36 5.67 -15.55
C LYS A 157 -11.03 4.24 -15.13
N ALA A 158 -11.75 3.78 -14.11
CA ALA A 158 -11.46 2.53 -13.41
C ALA A 158 -11.10 1.37 -14.37
N PRO A 159 -10.01 0.63 -14.10
CA PRO A 159 -9.09 0.77 -12.97
C PRO A 159 -7.91 1.74 -13.23
N PHE A 160 -7.96 2.59 -14.25
CA PHE A 160 -6.80 3.36 -14.72
C PHE A 160 -6.82 4.82 -14.30
N TYR A 161 -5.65 5.31 -13.89
CA TYR A 161 -5.35 6.73 -13.80
C TYR A 161 -4.62 7.21 -15.05
N SER A 162 -4.94 8.41 -15.52
CA SER A 162 -4.23 9.09 -16.61
C SER A 162 -3.76 10.47 -16.16
N LEU A 163 -2.51 10.80 -16.49
CA LEU A 163 -1.90 12.10 -16.21
C LEU A 163 -1.87 12.96 -17.48
N SER A 164 -2.30 14.22 -17.37
CA SER A 164 -2.21 15.17 -18.49
C SER A 164 -0.79 15.72 -18.60
N PRO A 165 -0.16 15.71 -19.79
CA PRO A 165 1.15 16.31 -19.99
C PRO A 165 1.10 17.85 -20.01
N ASP A 166 -0.08 18.44 -20.17
CA ASP A 166 -0.26 19.88 -20.41
C ASP A 166 -0.47 20.69 -19.12
N LEU A 167 -0.64 20.02 -17.97
CA LEU A 167 -0.88 20.68 -16.69
C LEU A 167 0.39 20.67 -15.82
N PRO A 168 0.83 21.83 -15.28
CA PRO A 168 1.98 21.88 -14.40
C PRO A 168 1.66 21.31 -13.01
N GLY A 169 2.69 20.78 -12.33
CA GLY A 169 2.57 20.20 -11.00
C GLY A 169 1.66 18.97 -11.00
N ILE A 170 0.79 18.86 -9.99
CA ILE A 170 -0.20 17.77 -9.88
C ILE A 170 -1.52 18.06 -10.62
N GLY A 171 -1.64 19.21 -11.29
CA GLY A 171 -2.80 19.60 -12.09
C GLY A 171 -4.10 19.85 -11.30
N CYS A 172 -4.09 19.85 -9.97
CA CYS A 172 -5.29 20.08 -9.14
C CYS A 172 -5.56 21.58 -8.93
N ILE A 173 -6.81 21.99 -9.04
CA ILE A 173 -7.28 23.37 -8.88
C ILE A 173 -8.40 23.39 -7.83
N ARG A 174 -8.29 24.25 -6.82
CA ARG A 174 -9.35 24.41 -5.81
C ARG A 174 -10.61 24.98 -6.48
N LYS A 175 -11.76 24.33 -6.26
CA LYS A 175 -13.07 24.82 -6.71
C LYS A 175 -13.47 26.11 -6.00
#